data_AF-A0A7Y7IMX8-F1
#
_entry.id   AF-A0A7Y7IMX8-F1
#
_cell.length_a   1.000
_cell.length_b   1.000
_cell.length_c   1.000
_cell.angle_alpha   90.00
_cell.angle_beta   90.00
_cell.angle_gamma   90.00
#
_symmetry.space_group_name_H-M   'P 1'
#
loop_
_entity.id
_entity.type
_entity.pdbx_description
1 polymer ?
#
loop_
_entity_poly.entity_id
_entity_poly.type
_entity_poly.pdbx_seq_one_letter_code
_entity_poly.pdbx_strand_id
1 'polypeptide(L)'
;MDDTVYPWHAISEAARLSLMTSGEHLRLARTSIEAGQVYPSAHFTVLRGALVGAAPAVWILAAEEPAKRQERGLTLIDEMYRQLQTYYGELAASQLTAEERAALKGQVDWCMERRGQVAKVRRTNTKLIQTDVIKWALHHRFPDDQRRSAGRLLWRQVSADAHVLGWSMFQRGNVVTSDRRSGLGVSESGGDLSHIAEPFVAIHLLLKEGWSLFDRLCESPAL
;
A
#
# COMPACT_ATOMS: atom_id res chain seq x y z
N MET A 1 -0.52 13.01 -22.67
CA MET A 1 -0.74 13.11 -21.21
C MET A 1 -1.19 11.75 -20.69
N ASP A 2 -0.73 11.29 -19.53
CA ASP A 2 -1.05 9.93 -19.05
C ASP A 2 -2.54 9.72 -18.75
N ASP A 3 -3.26 10.79 -18.40
CA ASP A 3 -4.67 10.74 -18.00
C ASP A 3 -5.65 10.55 -19.15
N THR A 4 -5.24 10.82 -20.40
CA THR A 4 -6.16 10.77 -21.54
C THR A 4 -6.49 9.35 -21.99
N VAL A 5 -5.75 8.35 -21.51
CA VAL A 5 -5.95 6.94 -21.90
C VAL A 5 -7.24 6.33 -21.35
N TYR A 6 -7.74 6.86 -20.23
CA TYR A 6 -8.97 6.39 -19.59
C TYR A 6 -9.74 7.56 -18.97
N PRO A 7 -10.78 8.08 -19.65
CA PRO A 7 -11.39 9.37 -19.30
C PRO A 7 -12.19 9.37 -17.99
N TRP A 8 -12.41 8.19 -17.39
CA TRP A 8 -13.28 8.03 -16.23
C TRP A 8 -12.52 8.02 -14.90
N HIS A 9 -11.20 7.80 -14.94
CA HIS A 9 -10.34 7.79 -13.76
C HIS A 9 -8.92 8.15 -14.19
N ALA A 10 -8.52 9.40 -13.94
CA ALA A 10 -7.19 9.88 -14.25
C ALA A 10 -6.13 9.09 -13.47
N ILE A 11 -5.01 8.79 -14.13
CA ILE A 11 -3.89 8.06 -13.53
C ILE A 11 -3.17 8.93 -12.51
N SER A 12 -3.06 10.23 -12.78
CA SER A 12 -2.56 11.23 -11.84
C SER A 12 -3.37 11.24 -10.54
N GLU A 13 -4.70 11.22 -10.62
CA GLU A 13 -5.57 11.18 -9.44
C GLU A 13 -5.45 9.85 -8.67
N ALA A 14 -5.33 8.70 -9.35
CA ALA A 14 -5.07 7.43 -8.69
C ALA A 14 -3.73 7.41 -7.92
N ALA A 15 -2.68 7.97 -8.53
CA ALA A 15 -1.38 8.12 -7.88
C ALA A 15 -1.45 9.11 -6.70
N ARG A 16 -2.10 10.26 -6.89
CA ARG A 16 -2.30 11.28 -5.85
C ARG A 16 -3.07 10.75 -4.65
N LEU A 17 -4.17 10.03 -4.87
CA LEU A 17 -4.94 9.39 -3.81
C LEU A 17 -4.08 8.42 -3.00
N SER A 18 -3.24 7.63 -3.68
CA SER A 18 -2.30 6.70 -3.05
C SER A 18 -1.25 7.43 -2.17
N LEU A 19 -0.74 8.57 -2.63
CA LEU A 19 0.19 9.42 -1.87
C LEU A 19 -0.50 10.09 -0.67
N MET A 20 -1.71 10.63 -0.85
CA MET A 20 -2.48 11.29 0.21
C MET A 20 -2.80 10.31 1.35
N THR A 21 -3.40 9.16 1.02
CA THR A 21 -3.77 8.13 2.00
C THR A 21 -2.54 7.52 2.68
N SER A 22 -1.44 7.34 1.94
CA SER A 22 -0.14 6.95 2.54
C SER A 22 0.33 7.97 3.59
N GLY A 23 0.20 9.26 3.28
CA GLY A 23 0.50 10.36 4.19
C GLY A 23 -0.39 10.38 5.43
N GLU A 24 -1.67 10.07 5.31
CA GLU A 24 -2.60 9.93 6.44
C GLU A 24 -2.17 8.80 7.39
N HIS A 25 -1.80 7.64 6.85
CA HIS A 25 -1.26 6.54 7.65
C HIS A 25 0.03 6.93 8.38
N LEU A 26 1.00 7.57 7.72
CA LEU A 26 2.21 8.05 8.39
C LEU A 26 1.91 9.08 9.47
N ARG A 27 0.95 9.99 9.20
CA ARG A 27 0.53 11.00 10.17
C ARG A 27 -0.11 10.37 11.39
N LEU A 28 -0.95 9.34 11.22
CA LEU A 28 -1.54 8.60 12.32
C LEU A 28 -0.46 7.97 13.21
N ALA A 29 0.53 7.29 12.61
CA ALA A 29 1.65 6.73 13.37
C ALA A 29 2.41 7.81 14.16
N ARG A 30 2.68 8.96 13.53
CA ARG A 30 3.32 10.11 14.18
C ARG A 30 2.47 10.65 15.35
N THR A 31 1.17 10.88 15.13
CA THR A 31 0.26 11.42 16.15
C THR A 31 0.19 10.49 17.37
N SER A 32 0.12 9.17 17.16
CA SER A 32 0.16 8.21 18.27
C SER A 32 1.48 8.25 19.04
N ILE A 33 2.61 8.33 18.33
CA ILE A 33 3.94 8.47 18.95
C ILE A 33 4.04 9.75 19.79
N GLU A 34 3.61 10.89 19.23
CA GLU A 34 3.64 12.19 19.91
C GLU A 34 2.72 12.23 21.15
N ALA A 35 1.65 11.44 21.14
CA ALA A 35 0.74 11.26 22.28
C ALA A 35 1.23 10.23 23.31
N GLY A 36 2.43 9.65 23.14
CA GLY A 36 2.96 8.58 23.99
C GLY A 36 2.21 7.25 23.88
N GLN A 37 1.36 7.09 22.86
CA GLN A 37 0.57 5.87 22.62
C GLN A 37 1.33 4.94 21.68
N VAL A 38 2.37 4.28 22.19
CA VAL A 38 3.22 3.40 21.39
C VAL A 38 2.75 1.95 21.54
N TYR A 39 2.31 1.34 20.44
CA TYR A 39 1.79 -0.03 20.45
C TYR A 39 2.74 -0.99 19.71
N PRO A 40 3.01 -2.19 20.25
CA PRO A 40 4.00 -3.14 19.71
C PRO A 40 3.66 -3.69 18.32
N SER A 41 2.38 -3.66 17.92
CA SER A 41 1.91 -4.20 16.64
C SER A 41 1.15 -3.17 15.80
N ALA A 42 0.24 -2.40 16.42
CA ALA A 42 -0.65 -1.50 15.66
C ALA A 42 0.11 -0.46 14.81
N HIS A 43 1.26 0.03 15.28
CA HIS A 43 2.09 0.95 14.48
C HIS A 43 2.57 0.30 13.19
N PHE A 44 2.97 -0.97 13.21
CA PHE A 44 3.40 -1.70 12.02
C PHE A 44 2.25 -1.93 11.05
N THR A 45 1.02 -2.13 11.52
CA THR A 45 -0.17 -2.19 10.67
C THR A 45 -0.46 -0.86 9.98
N VAL A 46 -0.36 0.26 10.71
CA VAL A 46 -0.54 1.60 10.13
C VAL A 46 0.57 1.90 9.11
N LEU A 47 1.83 1.59 9.45
CA LEU A 47 2.97 1.71 8.55
C LEU A 47 2.85 0.82 7.31
N ARG A 48 2.21 -0.35 7.42
CA ARG A 48 1.85 -1.18 6.25
C ARG A 48 0.97 -0.39 5.29
N GLY A 49 -0.07 0.26 5.79
CA GLY A 49 -0.97 1.10 4.99
C GLY A 49 -0.20 2.21 4.26
N ALA A 50 0.70 2.89 4.98
CA ALA A 50 1.56 3.89 4.38
C ALA A 50 2.45 3.33 3.26
N LEU A 51 3.10 2.18 3.47
CA LEU A 51 3.94 1.53 2.46
C LEU A 51 3.13 1.08 1.24
N VAL A 52 1.92 0.54 1.47
CA VAL A 52 1.00 0.05 0.44
C VAL A 52 0.48 1.18 -0.44
N GLY A 53 0.34 2.41 0.07
CA GLY A 53 0.00 3.58 -0.73
C GLY A 53 1.21 4.22 -1.44
N ALA A 54 2.35 4.37 -0.75
CA ALA A 54 3.53 5.02 -1.33
C ALA A 54 4.15 4.21 -2.48
N ALA A 55 4.26 2.88 -2.33
CA ALA A 55 4.98 2.05 -3.29
C ALA A 55 4.31 2.01 -4.69
N PRO A 56 2.98 1.81 -4.83
CA PRO A 56 2.31 1.90 -6.13
C PRO A 56 2.42 3.27 -6.78
N ALA A 57 2.34 4.36 -6.01
CA ALA A 57 2.52 5.71 -6.55
C ALA A 57 3.93 5.90 -7.11
N VAL A 58 4.98 5.55 -6.37
CA VAL A 58 6.36 5.56 -6.87
C VAL A 58 6.50 4.65 -8.08
N TRP A 59 5.93 3.44 -8.05
CA TRP A 59 5.95 2.51 -9.17
C TRP A 59 5.33 3.11 -10.44
N ILE A 60 4.19 3.79 -10.34
CA ILE A 60 3.56 4.46 -11.48
C ILE A 60 4.43 5.63 -11.95
N LEU A 61 4.74 6.57 -11.06
CA LEU A 61 5.30 7.87 -11.43
C LEU A 61 6.77 7.81 -11.84
N ALA A 62 7.54 6.84 -11.34
CA ALA A 62 8.96 6.67 -11.67
C ALA A 62 9.22 5.99 -13.02
N ALA A 63 8.19 5.54 -13.74
CA ALA A 63 8.40 5.06 -15.10
C ALA A 63 8.66 6.24 -16.06
N GLU A 64 9.79 6.20 -16.76
CA GLU A 64 10.19 7.26 -17.70
C GLU A 64 9.26 7.32 -18.93
N GLU A 65 8.87 6.15 -19.44
CA GLU A 65 8.00 6.03 -20.61
C GLU A 65 6.51 6.26 -20.24
N PRO A 66 5.80 7.18 -20.91
CA PRO A 66 4.36 7.41 -20.70
C PRO A 66 3.53 6.13 -20.83
N ALA A 67 3.84 5.32 -21.85
CA ALA A 67 3.27 4.00 -22.07
C ALA A 67 3.30 3.09 -20.84
N LYS A 68 4.43 3.09 -20.11
CA LYS A 68 4.65 2.26 -18.94
C LYS A 68 3.94 2.84 -17.72
N ARG A 69 3.92 4.18 -17.56
CA ARG A 69 3.12 4.84 -16.53
C ARG A 69 1.63 4.54 -16.72
N GLN A 70 1.14 4.64 -17.95
CA GLN A 70 -0.23 4.31 -18.32
C GLN A 70 -0.60 2.88 -17.95
N GLU A 71 0.21 1.89 -18.35
CA GLU A 71 -0.08 0.48 -18.03
C GLU A 71 -0.06 0.24 -16.51
N ARG A 72 0.90 0.82 -15.78
CA ARG A 72 0.99 0.70 -14.32
C ARG A 72 -0.22 1.34 -13.61
N GLY A 73 -0.63 2.53 -14.05
CA GLY A 73 -1.80 3.24 -13.53
C GLY A 73 -3.09 2.46 -13.78
N LEU A 74 -3.30 1.99 -15.01
CA LEU A 74 -4.46 1.16 -15.36
C LEU A 74 -4.47 -0.18 -14.61
N THR A 75 -3.30 -0.74 -14.30
CA THR A 75 -3.18 -1.95 -13.46
C THR A 75 -3.70 -1.69 -12.05
N LEU A 76 -3.37 -0.54 -11.45
CA LEU A 76 -3.89 -0.14 -10.14
C LEU A 76 -5.39 0.16 -10.19
N ILE A 77 -5.86 0.85 -11.23
CA ILE A 77 -7.29 1.17 -11.39
C ILE A 77 -8.14 -0.11 -11.57
N ASP A 78 -7.70 -1.08 -12.38
CA ASP A 78 -8.38 -2.38 -12.47
C ASP A 78 -8.38 -3.13 -11.13
N GLU A 79 -7.28 -3.07 -10.36
CA GLU A 79 -7.25 -3.63 -9.01
C GLU A 79 -8.35 -3.03 -8.12
N MET A 80 -8.48 -1.70 -8.09
CA MET A 80 -9.50 -1.01 -7.30
C MET A 80 -10.92 -1.46 -7.69
N TYR A 81 -11.22 -1.50 -8.99
CA TYR A 81 -12.53 -1.98 -9.44
C TYR A 81 -12.74 -3.47 -9.15
N ARG A 82 -11.70 -4.30 -9.23
CA ARG A 82 -11.80 -5.72 -8.91
C ARG A 82 -12.15 -5.92 -7.44
N GLN A 83 -11.50 -5.20 -6.52
CA GLN A 83 -11.83 -5.27 -5.08
C GLN A 83 -13.24 -4.74 -4.81
N LEU A 84 -13.66 -3.67 -5.48
CA LEU A 84 -15.03 -3.17 -5.38
C LEU A 84 -16.07 -4.19 -5.89
N GLN A 85 -15.76 -4.89 -6.98
CA GLN A 85 -16.63 -5.95 -7.48
C GLN A 85 -16.72 -7.14 -6.50
N THR A 86 -15.61 -7.53 -5.87
CA THR A 86 -15.61 -8.54 -4.80
C THR A 86 -16.53 -8.10 -3.66
N TYR A 87 -16.38 -6.87 -3.18
CA TYR A 87 -17.25 -6.30 -2.15
C TYR A 87 -18.73 -6.33 -2.55
N TYR A 88 -19.08 -5.91 -3.78
CA TYR A 88 -20.46 -5.99 -4.25
C TYR A 88 -20.99 -7.42 -4.39
N GLY A 89 -20.14 -8.37 -4.76
CA GLY A 89 -20.51 -9.79 -4.80
C GLY A 89 -20.88 -10.32 -3.41
N GLU A 90 -20.10 -9.97 -2.38
CA GLU A 90 -20.40 -10.30 -0.99
C GLU A 90 -21.66 -9.59 -0.49
N LEU A 91 -21.82 -8.31 -0.82
CA LEU A 91 -23.00 -7.53 -0.44
C LEU A 91 -24.28 -8.10 -1.08
N ALA A 92 -24.22 -8.56 -2.32
CA ALA A 92 -25.34 -9.17 -3.02
C ALA A 92 -25.81 -10.50 -2.39
N ALA A 93 -24.90 -11.19 -1.70
CA ALA A 93 -25.19 -12.41 -0.94
C ALA A 93 -25.81 -12.13 0.44
N SER A 94 -25.90 -10.87 0.86
CA SER A 94 -26.48 -10.47 2.13
C SER A 94 -28.01 -10.28 2.06
N GLN A 95 -28.64 -10.12 3.22
CA GLN A 95 -30.08 -9.81 3.30
C GLN A 95 -30.29 -8.34 2.95
N LEU A 96 -30.79 -8.10 1.73
CA LEU A 96 -31.11 -6.78 1.20
C LEU A 96 -32.61 -6.67 0.95
N THR A 97 -33.16 -5.50 1.22
CA THR A 97 -34.48 -5.08 0.73
C THR A 97 -34.52 -5.05 -0.80
N ALA A 98 -35.73 -4.97 -1.38
CA ALA A 98 -35.89 -4.88 -2.83
C ALA A 98 -35.25 -3.60 -3.41
N GLU A 99 -35.33 -2.49 -2.68
CA GLU A 99 -34.75 -1.20 -3.06
C GLU A 99 -33.22 -1.26 -3.05
N GLU A 100 -32.62 -1.76 -1.97
CA GLU A 100 -31.16 -1.94 -1.87
C GLU A 100 -30.62 -2.88 -2.95
N ARG A 101 -31.37 -3.95 -3.26
CA ARG A 101 -31.00 -4.89 -4.34
C ARG A 101 -31.03 -4.22 -5.71
N ALA A 102 -32.02 -3.37 -5.98
CA ALA A 102 -32.10 -2.62 -7.23
C ALA A 102 -30.93 -1.60 -7.34
N ALA A 103 -30.64 -0.88 -6.26
CA ALA A 103 -29.52 0.05 -6.21
C ALA A 103 -28.17 -0.66 -6.42
N LEU A 104 -27.95 -1.80 -5.74
CA LEU A 104 -26.75 -2.60 -5.87
C LEU A 104 -26.57 -3.11 -7.31
N LYS A 105 -27.65 -3.53 -7.98
CA LYS A 105 -27.57 -3.96 -9.38
C LYS A 105 -26.97 -2.87 -10.28
N GLY A 106 -27.42 -1.63 -10.12
CA GLY A 106 -26.87 -0.50 -10.88
C GLY A 106 -25.38 -0.27 -10.61
N GLN A 107 -24.94 -0.42 -9.36
CA GLN A 107 -23.52 -0.30 -8.98
C GLN A 107 -22.67 -1.45 -9.55
N VAL A 108 -23.19 -2.67 -9.55
CA VAL A 108 -22.52 -3.84 -10.15
C VAL A 108 -22.37 -3.66 -11.65
N ASP A 109 -23.45 -3.28 -12.35
CA ASP A 109 -23.44 -3.06 -13.81
C ASP A 109 -22.43 -1.96 -14.17
N TRP A 110 -22.43 -0.84 -13.43
CA TRP A 110 -21.46 0.24 -13.61
C TRP A 110 -20.01 -0.24 -13.39
N CYS A 111 -19.75 -0.97 -12.31
CA CYS A 111 -18.41 -1.48 -12.02
C CYS A 111 -17.92 -2.43 -13.12
N MET A 112 -18.79 -3.35 -13.58
CA MET A 112 -18.48 -4.26 -14.69
C MET A 112 -18.17 -3.50 -15.98
N GLU A 113 -18.93 -2.46 -16.31
CA GLU A 113 -18.68 -1.61 -17.47
C GLU A 113 -17.30 -0.94 -17.37
N ARG A 114 -16.98 -0.32 -16.23
CA ARG A 114 -15.68 0.35 -16.01
C ARG A 114 -14.51 -0.63 -16.12
N ARG A 115 -14.62 -1.81 -15.54
CA ARG A 115 -13.60 -2.87 -15.69
C ARG A 115 -13.42 -3.29 -17.14
N GLY A 116 -14.52 -3.47 -17.88
CA GLY A 116 -14.48 -3.78 -19.30
C GLY A 116 -13.82 -2.68 -20.14
N GLN A 117 -14.05 -1.41 -19.80
CA GLN A 117 -13.39 -0.27 -20.45
C GLN A 117 -11.89 -0.22 -20.15
N VAL A 118 -11.48 -0.43 -18.89
CA VAL A 118 -10.06 -0.53 -18.52
C VAL A 118 -9.38 -1.67 -19.29
N ALA A 119 -9.99 -2.85 -19.36
CA ALA A 119 -9.45 -4.00 -20.08
C ALA A 119 -9.23 -3.74 -21.58
N LYS A 120 -10.05 -2.89 -22.21
CA LYS A 120 -9.90 -2.50 -23.63
C LYS A 120 -8.70 -1.58 -23.88
N VAL A 121 -8.33 -0.75 -22.92
CA VAL A 121 -7.23 0.23 -23.06
C VAL A 121 -5.90 -0.28 -22.51
N ARG A 122 -5.93 -1.30 -21.64
CA ARG A 122 -4.74 -1.99 -21.15
C ARG A 122 -4.06 -2.78 -22.26
N ARG A 123 -2.73 -2.81 -22.21
CA ARG A 123 -1.90 -3.59 -23.15
C ARG A 123 -1.68 -5.01 -22.65
N THR A 124 -1.76 -5.21 -21.34
CA THR A 124 -1.55 -6.51 -20.70
C THR A 124 -2.67 -6.81 -19.70
N ASN A 125 -2.83 -8.09 -19.37
CA ASN A 125 -3.73 -8.54 -18.29
C ASN A 125 -2.97 -8.78 -16.98
N THR A 126 -1.84 -8.11 -16.78
CA THR A 126 -1.00 -8.28 -15.59
C THR A 126 -1.78 -7.84 -14.35
N LYS A 127 -1.78 -8.67 -13.30
CA LYS A 127 -2.42 -8.31 -12.02
C LYS A 127 -1.47 -7.47 -11.17
N LEU A 128 -2.02 -6.60 -10.34
CA LEU A 128 -1.23 -5.91 -9.32
C LEU A 128 -0.75 -6.93 -8.28
N ILE A 129 0.55 -7.18 -8.23
CA ILE A 129 1.16 -8.01 -7.18
C ILE A 129 1.85 -7.06 -6.19
N GLN A 130 1.17 -6.77 -5.07
CA GLN A 130 1.63 -5.78 -4.08
C GLN A 130 3.07 -6.01 -3.64
N THR A 131 3.44 -7.27 -3.38
CA THR A 131 4.81 -7.65 -2.98
C THR A 131 5.85 -7.26 -4.04
N ASP A 132 5.55 -7.40 -5.32
CA ASP A 132 6.49 -7.09 -6.40
C ASP A 132 6.57 -5.59 -6.64
N VAL A 133 5.45 -4.88 -6.52
CA VAL A 133 5.41 -3.40 -6.55
C VAL A 133 6.24 -2.81 -5.41
N ILE A 134 6.12 -3.34 -4.20
CA ILE A 134 6.92 -2.90 -3.04
C ILE A 134 8.40 -3.17 -3.27
N LYS A 135 8.78 -4.38 -3.71
CA LYS A 135 10.18 -4.69 -4.04
C LYS A 135 10.74 -3.74 -5.09
N TRP A 136 9.95 -3.45 -6.14
CA TRP A 136 10.34 -2.53 -7.20
C TRP A 136 10.57 -1.12 -6.65
N ALA A 137 9.63 -0.59 -5.86
CA ALA A 137 9.73 0.76 -5.30
C ALA A 137 10.92 0.90 -4.34
N LEU A 138 11.19 -0.13 -3.52
CA LEU A 138 12.38 -0.17 -2.67
C LEU A 138 13.67 -0.17 -3.51
N HIS A 139 13.70 -0.95 -4.59
CA HIS A 139 14.86 -0.99 -5.49
C HIS A 139 15.08 0.33 -6.22
N HIS A 140 14.00 1.03 -6.59
CA HIS A 140 14.07 2.35 -7.20
C HIS A 140 14.61 3.39 -6.21
N ARG A 141 14.11 3.38 -4.97
CA ARG A 141 14.43 4.43 -3.99
C ARG A 141 15.79 4.26 -3.31
N PHE A 142 16.20 3.03 -3.03
CA PHE A 142 17.38 2.74 -2.23
C PHE A 142 18.48 2.10 -3.09
N PRO A 143 19.63 2.78 -3.26
CA PRO A 143 20.71 2.28 -4.11
C PRO A 143 21.49 1.12 -3.47
N ASP A 144 21.52 1.04 -2.13
CA ASP A 144 22.30 0.04 -1.41
C ASP A 144 21.50 -1.24 -1.10
N ASP A 145 22.16 -2.39 -1.20
CA ASP A 145 21.54 -3.70 -1.00
C ASP A 145 21.07 -3.93 0.44
N GLN A 146 21.71 -3.31 1.41
CA GLN A 146 21.37 -3.45 2.81
C GLN A 146 19.97 -2.88 3.08
N ARG A 147 19.70 -1.63 2.67
CA ARG A 147 18.38 -0.99 2.82
C ARG A 147 17.31 -1.67 1.98
N ARG A 148 17.65 -2.15 0.77
CA ARG A 148 16.72 -2.95 -0.04
C ARG A 148 16.32 -4.23 0.69
N SER A 149 17.28 -4.91 1.33
CA SER A 149 17.03 -6.13 2.10
C SER A 149 16.23 -5.86 3.36
N ALA A 150 16.60 -4.82 4.12
CA ALA A 150 15.86 -4.36 5.29
C ALA A 150 14.40 -4.02 4.94
N GLY A 151 14.17 -3.29 3.84
CA GLY A 151 12.83 -2.96 3.37
C GLY A 151 11.99 -4.19 2.99
N ARG A 152 12.61 -5.24 2.43
CA ARG A 152 11.90 -6.51 2.15
C ARG A 152 11.54 -7.28 3.43
N LEU A 153 12.43 -7.28 4.42
CA LEU A 153 12.15 -7.87 5.74
C LEU A 153 11.04 -7.08 6.46
N LEU A 154 11.12 -5.75 6.40
CA LEU A 154 10.09 -4.86 6.90
C LEU A 154 8.72 -5.20 6.30
N TRP A 155 8.62 -5.37 4.98
CA TRP A 155 7.36 -5.76 4.33
C TRP A 155 6.75 -7.03 4.93
N ARG A 156 7.58 -8.03 5.26
CA ARG A 156 7.12 -9.26 5.91
C ARG A 156 6.65 -9.01 7.33
N GLN A 157 7.38 -8.20 8.10
CA GLN A 157 7.03 -7.86 9.49
C GLN A 157 5.71 -7.09 9.54
N VAL A 158 5.57 -5.99 8.79
CA VAL A 158 4.33 -5.20 8.78
C VAL A 158 3.13 -5.99 8.26
N SER A 159 3.37 -6.96 7.35
CA SER A 159 2.33 -7.89 6.90
C SER A 159 1.93 -8.90 7.97
N ALA A 160 2.87 -9.38 8.78
CA ALA A 160 2.56 -10.26 9.90
C ALA A 160 1.74 -9.53 10.97
N ASP A 161 2.14 -8.32 11.34
CA ASP A 161 1.40 -7.48 12.28
C ASP A 161 -0.03 -7.19 11.79
N ALA A 162 -0.22 -6.89 10.51
CA ALA A 162 -1.55 -6.67 9.93
C ALA A 162 -2.46 -7.92 9.95
N HIS A 163 -1.88 -9.12 9.95
CA HIS A 163 -2.61 -10.39 10.07
C HIS A 163 -2.60 -10.94 11.51
N VAL A 164 -2.12 -10.17 12.49
CA VAL A 164 -2.00 -10.58 13.89
C VAL A 164 -1.17 -11.87 14.07
N LEU A 165 -0.17 -12.05 13.20
CA LEU A 165 0.77 -13.17 13.29
C LEU A 165 1.88 -12.79 14.28
N GLY A 166 1.80 -13.31 15.51
CA GLY A 166 2.65 -12.90 16.63
C GLY A 166 4.17 -13.05 16.42
N TRP A 167 4.62 -13.79 15.40
CA TRP A 167 6.05 -14.02 15.16
C TRP A 167 6.84 -12.73 14.95
N SER A 168 6.25 -11.69 14.34
CA SER A 168 6.98 -10.44 14.10
C SER A 168 7.18 -9.65 15.40
N MET A 169 6.23 -9.73 16.33
CA MET A 169 6.40 -9.19 17.68
C MET A 169 7.46 -9.97 18.46
N PHE A 170 7.47 -11.30 18.39
CA PHE A 170 8.46 -12.12 19.11
C PHE A 170 9.90 -11.81 18.68
N GLN A 171 10.11 -11.43 17.41
CA GLN A 171 11.43 -11.01 16.91
C GLN A 171 11.86 -9.62 17.40
N ARG A 172 10.92 -8.78 17.82
CA ARG A 172 11.17 -7.44 18.40
C ARG A 172 11.09 -7.44 19.92
N GLY A 173 10.74 -8.57 20.52
CA GLY A 173 10.64 -8.72 21.97
C GLY A 173 12.02 -8.85 22.60
N ASN A 174 12.18 -8.28 23.78
CA ASN A 174 13.37 -8.50 24.60
C ASN A 174 13.22 -9.82 25.35
N VAL A 175 14.23 -10.68 25.27
CA VAL A 175 14.29 -11.89 26.10
C VAL A 175 14.71 -11.47 27.50
N VAL A 176 13.79 -11.58 28.46
CA VAL A 176 14.01 -11.18 29.86
C VAL A 176 14.64 -12.32 30.64
N THR A 177 14.16 -13.54 30.43
CA THR A 177 14.77 -14.77 30.98
C THR A 177 14.73 -15.87 29.94
N SER A 178 15.77 -16.71 29.90
CA SER A 178 15.80 -17.90 29.07
C SER A 178 16.43 -19.06 29.84
N ASP A 179 15.74 -20.18 29.91
CA ASP A 179 16.31 -21.44 30.35
C ASP A 179 16.53 -22.36 29.15
N ARG A 180 17.79 -22.45 28.72
CA ARG A 180 18.19 -23.30 27.59
C ARG A 180 18.00 -24.80 27.86
N ARG A 181 17.89 -25.24 29.13
CA ARG A 181 17.68 -26.64 29.48
C ARG A 181 16.22 -27.07 29.33
N SER A 182 15.27 -26.19 29.69
CA SER A 182 13.84 -26.45 29.50
C SER A 182 13.29 -25.95 28.16
N GLY A 183 14.00 -25.05 27.48
CA GLY A 183 13.51 -24.37 26.28
C GLY A 183 12.48 -23.27 26.57
N LEU A 184 12.24 -22.96 27.84
CA LEU A 184 11.30 -21.92 28.26
C LEU A 184 12.01 -20.57 28.38
N GLY A 185 11.33 -19.50 27.99
CA GLY A 185 11.81 -18.14 28.18
C GLY A 185 10.67 -17.17 28.37
N VAL A 186 10.93 -16.08 29.11
CA VAL A 186 10.03 -14.94 29.23
C VAL A 186 10.52 -13.87 28.27
N SER A 187 9.63 -13.41 27.39
CA SER A 187 9.88 -12.26 26.53
C SER A 187 8.89 -11.15 26.85
N GLU A 188 9.40 -9.93 26.88
CA GLU A 188 8.59 -8.72 26.96
C GLU A 188 8.57 -8.03 25.59
N SER A 189 7.38 -7.66 25.14
CA SER A 189 7.17 -6.91 23.90
C SER A 189 6.33 -5.68 24.20
N GLY A 190 6.97 -4.51 24.19
CA GLY A 190 6.33 -3.21 24.39
C GLY A 190 6.33 -2.39 23.10
N GLY A 191 5.60 -1.27 23.12
CA GLY A 191 5.80 -0.23 22.12
C GLY A 191 7.21 0.33 22.23
N ASP A 192 8.00 0.21 21.17
CA ASP A 192 9.41 0.62 21.16
C ASP A 192 9.70 1.53 19.96
N LEU A 193 10.07 2.78 20.26
CA LEU A 193 10.39 3.79 19.24
C LEU A 193 11.58 3.37 18.38
N SER A 194 12.55 2.64 18.91
CA SER A 194 13.71 2.18 18.14
C SER A 194 13.28 1.25 17.01
N HIS A 195 12.36 0.33 17.29
CA HIS A 195 11.80 -0.59 16.32
C HIS A 195 10.86 0.09 15.32
N ILE A 196 10.23 1.22 15.68
CA ILE A 196 9.30 1.96 14.82
C ILE A 196 10.03 2.97 13.92
N ALA A 197 11.12 3.56 14.40
CA ALA A 197 11.82 4.66 13.74
C ALA A 197 12.34 4.28 12.35
N GLU A 198 13.02 3.14 12.22
CA GLU A 198 13.55 2.68 10.92
C GLU A 198 12.43 2.45 9.89
N PRO A 199 11.36 1.67 10.19
CA PRO A 199 10.19 1.56 9.33
C PRO A 199 9.59 2.89 8.92
N PHE A 200 9.38 3.78 9.89
CA PHE A 200 8.77 5.09 9.67
C PHE A 200 9.60 5.92 8.69
N VAL A 201 10.91 6.01 8.91
CA VAL A 201 11.82 6.77 8.06
C VAL A 201 11.88 6.18 6.66
N ALA A 202 11.99 4.86 6.52
CA ALA A 202 12.05 4.21 5.21
C ALA A 202 10.79 4.51 4.38
N ILE A 203 9.61 4.42 5.00
CA ILE A 203 8.33 4.68 4.32
C ILE A 203 8.16 6.18 4.05
N HIS A 204 8.56 7.05 4.98
CA HIS A 204 8.57 8.50 4.75
C HIS A 204 9.44 8.89 3.56
N LEU A 205 10.64 8.33 3.43
CA LEU A 205 11.54 8.58 2.30
C LEU A 205 10.96 8.10 0.97
N LEU A 206 10.18 7.02 0.98
CA LEU A 206 9.48 6.53 -0.19
C LEU A 206 8.29 7.42 -0.57
N LEU A 207 7.49 7.85 0.43
CA LEU A 207 6.39 8.80 0.22
C LEU A 207 6.90 10.14 -0.31
N LYS A 208 8.00 10.65 0.24
CA LYS A 208 8.65 11.89 -0.22
C LYS A 208 9.10 11.78 -1.68
N GLU A 209 9.64 10.62 -2.08
CA GLU A 209 9.99 10.37 -3.48
C GLU A 209 8.75 10.39 -4.37
N GLY A 210 7.67 9.76 -3.94
CA GLY A 210 6.39 9.74 -4.66
C GLY A 210 5.85 11.15 -4.92
N TRP A 211 5.83 12.02 -3.91
CA TRP A 211 5.47 13.43 -4.10
C TRP A 211 6.43 14.17 -5.02
N SER A 212 7.74 13.96 -4.84
CA SER A 212 8.75 14.61 -5.71
C SER A 212 8.58 14.21 -7.19
N LEU A 213 8.24 12.95 -7.47
CA LEU A 213 7.94 12.46 -8.81
C LEU A 213 6.65 13.08 -9.36
N PHE A 214 5.62 13.16 -8.52
CA PHE A 214 4.34 13.77 -8.88
C PHE A 214 4.53 15.23 -9.28
N ASP A 215 5.20 16.02 -8.44
CA ASP A 215 5.46 17.43 -8.67
C ASP A 215 6.26 17.65 -9.96
N ARG A 216 7.33 16.86 -10.18
CA ARG A 216 8.13 16.91 -11.42
C ARG A 216 7.28 16.66 -12.67
N LEU A 217 6.35 15.72 -12.63
CA LEU A 217 5.49 15.39 -13.76
C LEU A 217 4.42 16.47 -14.01
N CYS A 218 3.97 17.16 -12.96
CA CYS A 218 3.07 18.30 -13.08
C CYS A 218 3.77 19.55 -13.63
N GLU A 219 5.04 19.77 -13.28
CA GLU A 219 5.84 20.92 -13.71
C GLU A 219 6.48 20.72 -15.10
N SER A 220 6.61 19.49 -15.56
CA SER A 220 7.16 19.18 -16.88
C SER A 220 6.22 19.71 -17.98
N PRO A 221 6.69 20.58 -18.89
CA PRO A 221 5.90 20.98 -20.04
C PRO A 221 5.49 19.73 -20.81
N ALA A 222 4.20 19.62 -21.14
CA ALA A 222 3.70 18.54 -21.96
C ALA A 222 4.44 18.56 -23.31
N LEU A 223 5.42 17.66 -23.48
CA LEU A 223 6.05 17.34 -24.76
C LEU A 223 5.04 16.62 -25.66
#